data_AF-A0A317H2N6-F1
#
_entry.id   AF-A0A317H2N6-F1
#
_cell.length_a   1.000
_cell.length_b   1.000
_cell.length_c   1.000
_cell.angle_alpha   90.00
_cell.angle_beta   90.00
_cell.angle_gamma   90.00
#
_symmetry.space_group_name_H-M   'P 1'
#
loop_
_entity.id
_entity.type
_entity.pdbx_description
1 polymer ?
#
loop_
_entity_poly.entity_id
_entity_poly.type
_entity_poly.pdbx_seq_one_letter_code
_entity_poly.pdbx_strand_id
1 'polypeptide(L)'
;MKQINYGTYQKPSDYMKFDQGDNVIRIVSVGAFVKRHGMRTAGGYIPLGDCTEKPDCKFCNEGNKAKQKWFWIAYSKTRKEVKMLDAGPQIGDAICTIARNVGKDPREFDLIVTRKGDGLKTRYSVEKGGEEPIPEAEVAGIESMKKYLVHKYIQQGEAPQGQE
;
A
#
# COMPACT_ATOMS: atom_id res chain seq x y z
N MET A 1 17.26 -19.86 22.85
CA MET A 1 16.90 -18.92 21.77
C MET A 1 17.22 -19.59 20.44
N LYS A 2 16.28 -19.64 19.48
CA LYS A 2 16.58 -20.17 18.14
C LYS A 2 17.47 -19.16 17.40
N GLN A 3 18.60 -19.63 16.87
CA GLN A 3 19.52 -18.80 16.09
C GLN A 3 18.83 -18.37 14.79
N ILE A 4 18.68 -17.07 14.56
CA ILE A 4 18.08 -16.53 13.34
C ILE A 4 19.10 -16.68 12.21
N ASN A 5 18.72 -17.40 11.15
CA ASN A 5 19.51 -17.44 9.92
C ASN A 5 19.25 -16.15 9.12
N TYR A 6 20.16 -15.18 9.23
CA TYR A 6 20.06 -13.92 8.52
C TYR A 6 20.13 -14.04 6.99
N GLY A 7 20.62 -15.16 6.46
CA GLY A 7 20.64 -15.44 5.02
C GLY A 7 19.26 -15.71 4.42
N THR A 8 18.30 -16.17 5.23
CA THR A 8 16.90 -16.46 4.80
C THR A 8 15.85 -15.63 5.54
N TYR A 9 16.28 -14.82 6.51
CA TYR A 9 15.38 -14.01 7.32
C TYR A 9 14.73 -12.90 6.49
N GLN A 10 13.42 -13.02 6.27
CA GLN A 10 12.61 -11.91 5.79
C GLN A 10 12.12 -11.09 6.97
N LYS A 11 12.61 -9.86 7.10
CA LYS A 11 12.11 -8.92 8.12
C LYS A 11 10.58 -8.78 7.96
N PRO A 12 9.78 -9.05 9.01
CA PRO A 12 8.35 -8.82 8.98
C PRO A 12 8.05 -7.39 8.56
N SER A 13 7.11 -7.25 7.63
CA SER A 13 6.68 -5.97 7.08
C SER A 13 5.17 -5.92 7.10
N ASP A 14 4.61 -4.78 7.51
CA ASP A 14 3.17 -4.51 7.42
C ASP A 14 2.79 -4.03 6.01
N TYR A 15 3.76 -3.76 5.15
CA TYR A 15 3.56 -3.36 3.76
C TYR A 15 3.58 -4.56 2.81
N MET A 16 2.69 -4.51 1.83
CA MET A 16 2.55 -5.50 0.78
C MET A 16 3.78 -5.51 -0.13
N LYS A 17 4.23 -6.72 -0.45
CA LYS A 17 5.26 -6.97 -1.47
C LYS A 17 4.67 -7.93 -2.49
N PHE A 18 4.94 -7.67 -3.76
CA PHE A 18 4.51 -8.53 -4.86
C PHE A 18 5.63 -9.49 -5.23
N ASP A 19 5.30 -10.77 -5.28
CA ASP A 19 6.17 -11.81 -5.82
C ASP A 19 6.22 -11.68 -7.36
N GLN A 20 7.19 -12.31 -8.02
CA GLN A 20 7.25 -12.32 -9.50
C GLN A 20 6.02 -13.06 -10.05
N GLY A 21 5.46 -12.57 -11.16
CA GLY A 21 4.22 -13.09 -11.74
C GLY A 21 2.97 -12.47 -11.11
N ASP A 22 1.89 -13.24 -11.07
CA ASP A 22 0.55 -12.75 -10.72
C ASP A 22 0.29 -12.81 -9.21
N ASN A 23 -0.20 -11.70 -8.67
CA ASN A 23 -0.55 -11.56 -7.27
C ASN A 23 -2.02 -11.14 -7.19
N VAL A 24 -2.87 -12.00 -6.63
CA VAL A 24 -4.31 -11.71 -6.50
C VAL A 24 -4.56 -11.02 -5.17
N ILE A 25 -5.10 -9.80 -5.23
CA ILE A 25 -5.40 -8.99 -4.05
C ILE A 25 -6.83 -8.46 -4.09
N ARG A 26 -7.39 -8.14 -2.93
CA ARG A 26 -8.64 -7.37 -2.80
C ARG A 26 -8.41 -6.17 -1.89
N ILE A 27 -8.88 -5.00 -2.30
CA ILE A 27 -8.87 -3.82 -1.42
C ILE A 27 -9.91 -4.03 -0.32
N VAL A 28 -9.57 -3.74 0.93
CA VAL A 28 -10.48 -3.95 2.09
C VAL A 28 -10.68 -2.70 2.94
N SER A 29 -10.08 -1.57 2.56
CA SER A 29 -10.30 -0.26 3.19
C SER A 29 -10.71 0.80 2.18
N VAL A 30 -11.21 1.93 2.70
CA VAL A 30 -11.22 3.18 1.95
C VAL A 30 -9.78 3.59 1.64
N GLY A 31 -9.55 4.16 0.47
CA GLY A 31 -8.24 4.64 0.04
C GLY A 31 -7.91 6.02 0.59
N ALA A 32 -6.62 6.28 0.78
CA ALA A 32 -6.08 7.61 1.01
C ALA A 32 -5.12 7.99 -0.12
N PHE A 33 -5.07 9.29 -0.41
CA PHE A 33 -4.23 9.88 -1.43
C PHE A 33 -3.34 10.93 -0.80
N VAL A 34 -2.03 10.84 -1.02
CA VAL A 34 -1.07 11.81 -0.49
C VAL A 34 0.05 12.08 -1.49
N LYS A 35 0.65 13.26 -1.39
CA LYS A 35 1.95 13.54 -1.99
C LYS A 35 3.00 13.39 -0.90
N ARG A 36 4.00 12.54 -1.11
CA ARG A 36 5.04 12.24 -0.12
C ARG A 36 6.42 12.60 -0.64
N HIS A 37 7.19 13.32 0.17
CA HIS A 37 8.60 13.58 -0.07
C HIS A 37 9.44 12.37 0.32
N GLY A 38 10.53 12.17 -0.42
CA GLY A 38 11.53 11.20 -0.01
C GLY A 38 12.78 11.30 -0.84
N MET A 39 13.85 10.72 -0.32
CA MET A 39 15.16 10.76 -0.94
C MET A 39 15.73 9.35 -1.05
N ARG A 40 16.47 9.08 -2.14
CA ARG A 40 17.20 7.83 -2.29
C ARG A 40 18.62 8.04 -1.78
N THR A 41 19.01 7.25 -0.79
CA THR A 41 20.37 7.20 -0.25
C THR A 41 21.05 5.90 -0.66
N ALA A 42 22.35 5.75 -0.34
CA ALA A 42 23.07 4.50 -0.54
C ALA A 42 22.42 3.31 0.19
N GLY A 43 21.76 3.57 1.33
CA GLY A 43 21.03 2.57 2.12
C GLY A 43 19.59 2.32 1.69
N GLY A 44 19.09 3.03 0.67
CA GLY A 44 17.73 2.88 0.16
C GLY A 44 16.90 4.17 0.22
N TYR A 45 15.59 4.01 0.02
CA TYR A 45 14.65 5.13 0.03
C TYR A 45 14.26 5.52 1.47
N ILE A 46 14.40 6.81 1.79
CA ILE A 46 14.03 7.40 3.07
C ILE A 46 12.82 8.31 2.85
N PRO A 47 11.66 8.04 3.49
CA PRO A 47 10.53 8.96 3.48
C PRO A 47 10.87 10.19 4.32
N LEU A 48 10.61 11.38 3.79
CA LEU A 48 10.88 12.66 4.48
C LEU A 48 9.62 13.27 5.11
N GLY A 49 8.44 12.85 4.67
CA GLY A 49 7.15 13.30 5.19
C GLY A 49 6.15 13.61 4.08
N ASP A 50 4.91 13.89 4.48
CA ASP A 50 3.85 14.28 3.55
C ASP A 50 3.99 15.76 3.15
N CYS A 51 3.75 16.03 1.87
CA CYS A 51 3.78 17.36 1.29
C CYS A 51 2.52 18.11 1.75
N THR A 52 2.70 19.33 2.26
CA THR A 52 1.57 20.20 2.65
C THR A 52 0.88 20.81 1.43
N GLU A 53 1.49 20.70 0.24
CA GLU A 53 1.10 21.37 -1.01
C GLU A 53 1.04 22.90 -0.94
N LYS A 54 1.52 23.47 0.16
CA LYS A 54 1.58 24.91 0.40
C LYS A 54 2.98 25.44 0.05
N PRO A 55 3.11 26.76 -0.22
CA PRO A 55 4.41 27.38 -0.51
C PRO A 55 5.45 27.26 0.63
N ASP A 56 4.99 26.98 1.85
CA ASP A 56 5.82 26.81 3.05
C ASP A 56 6.41 25.39 3.19
N CYS A 57 6.12 24.47 2.27
CA CYS A 57 6.63 23.12 2.34
C CYS A 57 8.16 23.11 2.24
N LYS A 58 8.82 22.87 3.38
CA LYS A 58 10.29 22.81 3.52
C LYS A 58 10.95 22.00 2.41
N PHE A 59 10.45 20.78 2.17
CA PHE A 59 11.05 19.87 1.20
C PHE A 59 10.85 20.33 -0.24
N CYS A 60 9.70 20.94 -0.57
CA CYS A 60 9.51 21.57 -1.88
C CYS A 60 10.50 22.71 -2.12
N ASN A 61 10.72 23.56 -1.11
CA ASN A 61 11.63 24.70 -1.20
C ASN A 61 13.10 24.27 -1.32
N GLU A 62 13.44 23.10 -0.80
CA GLU A 62 14.75 22.45 -0.98
C GLU A 62 14.87 21.72 -2.34
N GLY A 63 13.88 21.83 -3.23
CA GLY A 63 13.86 21.18 -4.54
C GLY A 63 13.53 19.69 -4.52
N ASN A 64 13.16 19.13 -3.36
CA ASN A 64 12.71 17.74 -3.27
C ASN A 64 11.26 17.63 -3.74
N LYS A 65 11.05 17.18 -4.98
CA LYS A 65 9.70 17.01 -5.54
C LYS A 65 8.97 15.83 -4.87
N ALA A 66 7.80 16.12 -4.27
CA ALA A 66 6.92 15.09 -3.73
C ALA A 66 6.41 14.15 -4.83
N LYS A 67 6.19 12.89 -4.48
CA LYS A 67 5.62 11.88 -5.35
C LYS A 67 4.23 11.49 -4.88
N GLN A 68 3.32 11.31 -5.83
CA GLN A 68 1.97 10.86 -5.58
C GLN A 68 1.96 9.40 -5.11
N LYS A 69 1.19 9.13 -4.06
CA LYS A 69 1.04 7.83 -3.44
C LYS A 69 -0.41 7.58 -3.07
N TRP A 70 -0.81 6.32 -3.21
CA TRP A 70 -2.10 5.82 -2.76
C TRP A 70 -1.86 4.81 -1.65
N PHE A 71 -2.68 4.90 -0.62
CA PHE A 71 -2.66 3.99 0.51
C PHE A 71 -4.00 3.28 0.60
N TRP A 72 -3.93 1.96 0.62
CA TRP A 72 -5.04 1.09 0.95
C TRP A 72 -4.57 0.03 1.93
N ILE A 73 -5.52 -0.61 2.60
CA ILE A 73 -5.32 -1.93 3.19
C ILE A 73 -5.85 -2.93 2.17
N ALA A 74 -5.01 -3.90 1.83
CA ALA A 74 -5.33 -4.93 0.86
C ALA A 74 -5.12 -6.32 1.48
N TYR A 75 -6.00 -7.24 1.08
CA TYR A 75 -5.90 -8.65 1.39
C TYR A 75 -5.29 -9.39 0.20
N SER A 76 -4.16 -10.06 0.41
CA SER A 76 -3.57 -10.96 -0.59
C SER A 76 -4.23 -12.32 -0.51
N LYS A 77 -4.99 -12.70 -1.54
CA LYS A 77 -5.57 -14.04 -1.65
C LYS A 77 -4.47 -15.09 -1.87
N THR A 78 -3.40 -14.73 -2.57
CA THR A 78 -2.24 -15.61 -2.81
C THR A 78 -1.52 -15.98 -1.51
N ARG A 79 -1.28 -15.00 -0.63
CA ARG A 79 -0.52 -15.21 0.63
C ARG A 79 -1.39 -15.40 1.86
N LYS A 80 -2.69 -15.16 1.76
CA LYS A 80 -3.64 -15.16 2.88
C LYS A 80 -3.25 -14.15 3.97
N GLU A 81 -2.83 -12.95 3.57
CA GLU A 81 -2.34 -11.90 4.47
C GLU A 81 -3.00 -10.55 4.19
N VAL A 82 -3.27 -9.77 5.25
CA VAL A 82 -3.70 -8.37 5.16
C VAL A 82 -2.52 -7.44 5.42
N LYS A 83 -2.26 -6.53 4.48
CA LYS A 83 -1.11 -5.61 4.52
C LYS A 83 -1.50 -4.23 3.98
N MET A 84 -0.70 -3.23 4.32
CA MET A 84 -0.74 -1.89 3.72
C MET A 84 -0.24 -1.95 2.27
N LEU A 85 -1.06 -1.51 1.34
CA LEU A 85 -0.67 -1.26 -0.05
C LEU A 85 -0.25 0.22 -0.19
N ASP A 86 1.06 0.46 -0.22
CA ASP A 86 1.67 1.74 -0.59
C ASP A 86 1.96 1.74 -2.10
N ALA A 87 0.98 2.17 -2.88
CA ALA A 87 1.03 2.15 -4.33
C ALA A 87 1.56 3.48 -4.90
N GLY A 88 2.47 3.39 -5.86
CA GLY A 88 2.81 4.51 -6.73
C GLY A 88 1.83 4.67 -7.90
N PRO A 89 2.06 5.67 -8.78
CA PRO A 89 1.16 6.00 -9.88
C PRO A 89 0.75 4.81 -10.76
N GLN A 90 1.72 3.98 -11.16
CA GLN A 90 1.46 2.85 -12.04
C GLN A 90 0.39 1.88 -11.52
N ILE A 91 0.38 1.58 -10.22
CA ILE A 91 -0.61 0.68 -9.63
C ILE A 91 -1.84 1.47 -9.20
N GLY A 92 -1.67 2.60 -8.52
CA GLY A 92 -2.77 3.40 -7.99
C GLY A 92 -3.71 3.90 -9.09
N ASP A 93 -3.17 4.49 -10.16
CA ASP A 93 -3.95 4.99 -11.29
C ASP A 93 -4.66 3.85 -12.03
N ALA A 94 -3.99 2.70 -12.17
CA ALA A 94 -4.58 1.54 -12.82
C ALA A 94 -5.79 1.00 -12.05
N ILE A 95 -5.68 0.88 -10.71
CA ILE A 95 -6.80 0.47 -9.84
C ILE A 95 -7.97 1.45 -9.98
N CYS A 96 -7.72 2.75 -9.86
CA CYS A 96 -8.76 3.78 -10.00
C CYS A 96 -9.41 3.74 -11.39
N THR A 97 -8.62 3.55 -12.44
CA THR A 97 -9.11 3.45 -13.83
C THR A 97 -10.00 2.22 -14.02
N ILE A 98 -9.59 1.06 -13.50
CA ILE A 98 -10.39 -0.17 -13.56
C ILE A 98 -11.71 0.02 -12.81
N ALA A 99 -11.68 0.52 -11.57
CA ALA A 99 -12.88 0.77 -10.77
C ALA A 99 -13.85 1.70 -11.51
N ARG A 100 -13.35 2.79 -12.09
CA ARG A 100 -14.16 3.72 -12.90
C ARG A 100 -14.76 3.05 -14.13
N ASN A 101 -13.98 2.27 -14.87
CA ASN A 101 -14.42 1.63 -16.11
C ASN A 101 -15.47 0.53 -15.86
N VAL A 102 -15.35 -0.18 -14.74
CA VAL A 102 -16.30 -1.23 -14.32
C VAL A 102 -17.52 -0.61 -13.62
N GLY A 103 -17.40 0.61 -13.09
CA GLY A 103 -18.46 1.27 -12.33
C GLY A 103 -18.68 0.66 -10.95
N LYS A 104 -17.64 0.06 -10.34
CA LYS A 104 -17.71 -0.61 -9.03
C LYS A 104 -16.61 -0.12 -8.10
N ASP A 105 -16.84 -0.22 -6.80
CA ASP A 105 -15.81 0.04 -5.80
C ASP A 105 -14.71 -1.04 -5.89
N PRO A 106 -13.41 -0.69 -5.83
CA PRO A 106 -12.32 -1.66 -5.87
C PRO A 106 -12.31 -2.67 -4.70
N ARG A 107 -13.17 -2.50 -3.69
CA ARG A 107 -13.42 -3.47 -2.62
C ARG A 107 -14.35 -4.61 -3.05
N GLU A 108 -15.06 -4.45 -4.16
CA GLU A 108 -16.07 -5.41 -4.64
C GLU A 108 -15.50 -6.45 -5.61
N PHE A 109 -14.24 -6.32 -6.02
CA PHE A 109 -13.60 -7.24 -6.95
C PHE A 109 -12.12 -7.45 -6.62
N ASP A 110 -11.56 -8.54 -7.15
CA ASP A 110 -10.13 -8.81 -7.07
C ASP A 110 -9.35 -8.01 -8.11
N LEU A 111 -8.10 -7.74 -7.78
CA LEU A 111 -7.11 -7.14 -8.66
C LEU A 111 -5.99 -8.17 -8.86
N ILE A 112 -5.64 -8.40 -10.11
CA ILE A 112 -4.47 -9.20 -10.48
C ILE A 112 -3.33 -8.21 -10.72
N VAL A 113 -2.37 -8.18 -9.80
CA VAL A 113 -1.15 -7.37 -9.94
C VAL A 113 -0.02 -8.25 -10.43
N THR A 114 0.37 -8.05 -11.68
CA THR A 114 1.47 -8.80 -12.29
C THR A 114 2.77 -8.02 -12.15
N ARG A 115 3.76 -8.61 -11.48
CA ARG A 115 5.13 -8.08 -11.41
C ARG A 115 6.02 -8.80 -12.41
N LYS A 116 6.71 -8.04 -13.27
CA LYS A 116 7.70 -8.58 -14.22
C LYS A 116 9.03 -7.85 -14.09
N GLY A 117 10.13 -8.59 -14.24
CA GLY A 117 11.50 -8.06 -14.23
C GLY A 117 12.02 -7.69 -12.84
N ASP A 118 13.32 -7.42 -12.77
CA ASP A 118 14.04 -7.25 -11.50
C ASP A 118 14.65 -5.85 -11.33
N GLY A 119 14.77 -5.41 -10.07
CA GLY A 119 15.37 -4.14 -9.70
C GLY A 119 14.74 -2.95 -10.43
N LEU A 120 15.56 -2.17 -11.13
CA LEU A 120 15.11 -0.98 -11.88
C LEU A 120 14.28 -1.32 -13.13
N LYS A 121 14.33 -2.59 -13.59
CA LYS A 121 13.55 -3.07 -14.73
C LYS A 121 12.20 -3.63 -14.33
N THR A 122 11.86 -3.61 -13.03
CA THR A 122 10.55 -4.07 -12.58
C THR A 122 9.43 -3.21 -13.19
N ARG A 123 8.38 -3.89 -13.66
CA ARG A 123 7.16 -3.31 -14.19
C ARG A 123 5.96 -3.98 -13.52
N TYR A 124 4.90 -3.20 -13.36
CA TYR A 124 3.64 -3.67 -12.80
C TYR A 124 2.52 -3.47 -13.82
N SER A 125 1.69 -4.48 -14.00
CA SER A 125 0.37 -4.33 -14.62
C SER A 125 -0.69 -4.69 -13.60
N VAL A 126 -1.86 -4.07 -13.74
CA VAL A 126 -3.01 -4.34 -12.88
C VAL A 126 -4.19 -4.63 -13.80
N GLU A 127 -4.87 -5.72 -13.52
CA GLU A 127 -6.05 -6.16 -14.26
C GLU A 127 -7.17 -6.50 -13.27
N LYS A 128 -8.42 -6.46 -13.75
CA LYS A 128 -9.57 -6.90 -12.98
C LYS A 128 -9.54 -8.42 -12.87
N GLY A 129 -9.65 -8.93 -11.65
CA GLY A 129 -9.86 -10.34 -11.36
C GLY A 129 -11.34 -10.70 -11.12
N GLY A 130 -11.53 -11.80 -10.39
CA GLY A 130 -12.84 -12.31 -10.03
C GLY A 130 -13.60 -11.41 -9.05
N GLU A 131 -14.90 -11.66 -8.91
CA GLU A 131 -15.81 -10.91 -8.03
C GLU A 131 -16.29 -11.76 -6.85
N GLU A 132 -15.73 -12.96 -6.69
CA GLU A 132 -16.16 -13.90 -5.66
C GLU A 132 -15.96 -13.25 -4.29
N PRO A 133 -16.96 -13.35 -3.39
CA PRO A 133 -16.84 -12.77 -2.06
C PRO A 133 -15.65 -13.38 -1.32
N ILE A 134 -15.11 -12.61 -0.37
CA ILE A 134 -14.09 -13.15 0.53
C ILE A 134 -14.76 -14.26 1.38
N PRO A 135 -14.15 -15.45 1.51
CA PRO A 135 -14.71 -16.52 2.33
C PRO A 135 -14.97 -16.05 3.75
N GLU A 136 -16.13 -16.40 4.31
CA GLU A 136 -16.58 -15.95 5.64
C GLU A 136 -15.55 -16.25 6.74
N ALA A 137 -14.89 -17.41 6.66
CA ALA A 137 -13.84 -17.82 7.58
C ALA A 137 -12.63 -16.86 7.62
N GLU A 138 -12.40 -16.07 6.56
CA GLU A 138 -11.29 -15.12 6.46
C GLU A 138 -11.68 -13.71 6.94
N VAL A 139 -12.98 -13.38 6.93
CA VAL A 139 -13.49 -12.02 7.20
C VAL A 139 -13.08 -11.52 8.58
N ALA A 140 -13.24 -12.34 9.62
CA ALA A 140 -12.90 -11.93 11.00
C ALA A 140 -11.41 -11.59 11.16
N GLY A 141 -10.53 -12.40 10.55
CA GLY A 141 -9.08 -12.14 10.56
C GLY A 141 -8.72 -10.87 9.79
N ILE A 142 -9.40 -10.63 8.66
CA ILE A 142 -9.20 -9.43 7.85
C ILE A 142 -9.61 -8.18 8.61
N GLU A 143 -10.78 -8.18 9.24
CA GLU A 143 -11.27 -7.03 10.02
C GLU A 143 -10.36 -6.71 11.20
N SER A 144 -9.88 -7.74 11.91
CA SER A 144 -8.93 -7.56 13.02
C SER A 144 -7.63 -6.89 12.56
N MET A 145 -7.02 -7.42 11.49
CA MET A 145 -5.77 -6.86 10.95
C MET A 145 -5.97 -5.48 10.35
N LYS A 146 -7.11 -5.24 9.68
CA LYS A 146 -7.46 -3.92 9.15
C LYS A 146 -7.52 -2.89 10.27
N LYS A 147 -8.20 -3.18 11.38
CA LYS A 147 -8.28 -2.29 12.56
C LYS A 147 -6.89 -1.99 13.12
N TYR A 148 -6.06 -3.01 13.28
CA TYR A 148 -4.68 -2.84 13.74
C TYR A 148 -3.88 -1.89 12.83
N LEU A 149 -3.94 -2.10 11.51
CA LEU A 149 -3.22 -1.26 10.54
C LEU A 149 -3.73 0.18 10.51
N VAL A 150 -5.05 0.39 10.59
CA VAL A 150 -5.66 1.73 10.71
C VAL A 150 -5.14 2.43 11.95
N HIS A 151 -5.21 1.77 13.11
CA HIS A 151 -4.76 2.36 14.38
C HIS A 151 -3.27 2.72 14.34
N LYS A 152 -2.44 1.84 13.79
CA LYS A 152 -0.98 2.02 13.75
C LYS A 152 -0.52 3.08 12.76
N TYR A 153 -1.13 3.17 11.58
CA TYR A 153 -0.59 3.96 10.46
C TYR A 153 -1.45 5.13 10.02
N ILE A 154 -2.74 5.15 10.36
CA ILE A 154 -3.68 6.15 9.87
C ILE A 154 -4.11 7.09 11.00
N GLN A 155 -4.42 6.55 12.18
CA GLN A 155 -4.94 7.36 13.30
C GLN A 155 -3.86 8.02 14.17
N GLN A 156 -2.59 7.62 14.08
CA GLN A 156 -1.52 8.27 14.87
C GLN A 156 -1.19 9.71 14.44
N GLY A 157 -1.85 10.24 13.40
CA GLY A 157 -1.71 11.63 12.94
C GLY A 157 -2.68 12.63 13.58
N GLU A 158 -3.67 12.17 14.34
CA GLU A 158 -4.55 13.06 15.11
C GLU A 158 -3.86 13.35 16.46
N ALA A 159 -3.20 14.51 16.57
CA ALA A 159 -2.89 15.05 17.88
C ALA A 159 -4.20 15.13 18.69
N PRO A 160 -4.23 14.72 19.98
CA PRO A 160 -5.42 14.90 20.79
C PRO A 160 -5.77 16.39 20.75
N GLN A 161 -6.90 16.71 20.14
CA GLN A 161 -7.48 18.05 20.28
C GLN A 161 -7.71 18.23 21.77
N GLY A 162 -6.98 19.19 22.34
CA GLY A 162 -7.06 19.53 23.75
C GLY A 162 -8.51 19.72 24.16
N GLN A 163 -8.92 18.96 25.16
CA GLN A 163 -10.04 19.35 25.99
C GLN A 163 -9.51 20.50 26.87
N GLU A 164 -9.89 21.73 26.53
CA GLU A 164 -9.97 22.83 27.50
C GLU A 164 -11.33 22.78 28.19
#